data_AF-A0A9D8PK91-F1
#
_entry.id   AF-A0A9D8PK91-F1
#
_cell.length_a   1.000
_cell.length_b   1.000
_cell.length_c   1.000
_cell.angle_alpha   90.00
_cell.angle_beta   90.00
_cell.angle_gamma   90.00
#
_symmetry.space_group_name_H-M   'P 1'
#
loop_
_entity.id
_entity.type
_entity.pdbx_description
1 polymer ?
#
loop_
_entity_poly.entity_id
_entity_poly.type
_entity_poly.pdbx_seq_one_letter_code
_entity_poly.pdbx_strand_id
1 'polypeptide(L)'
;LKTEDGAECFNEHGLIPRAIRRLKETHPGMTIMTDVALDPYSCDGHDGIVSAEGVVLNDETVEILCRQAVAQARAGADLVGPSDMMDGRVGAIREALDADGFEHVGIISYTAKYASAYYGPFREALDSAPRTSGGKPIPKDKSTYQMDPANGREALIEAELDEGEGADILMVKPGLAYLDVIYRLRQESEQPIAAYNVSGEYAMVKAAAERGWIDERAVVLETLLCFKRAGADLILTYHACDAAAWLRQG
;
A
#
# COMPACT_ATOMS: atom_id res chain seq x y z
N LEU A 1 4.29 -19.87 8.18
CA LEU A 1 3.27 -18.82 7.97
C LEU A 1 3.02 -18.61 6.49
N LYS A 2 4.06 -18.54 5.65
CA LYS A 2 3.86 -18.44 4.20
C LYS A 2 3.38 -19.76 3.58
N THR A 3 2.35 -19.71 2.75
CA THR A 3 1.72 -20.85 2.06
C THR A 3 1.37 -20.46 0.63
N GLU A 4 1.09 -21.44 -0.25
CA GLU A 4 0.69 -21.14 -1.64
C GLU A 4 -0.65 -20.41 -1.71
N ASP A 5 -1.58 -20.73 -0.81
CA ASP A 5 -2.91 -20.12 -0.72
C ASP A 5 -2.96 -18.84 0.13
N GLY A 6 -1.83 -18.43 0.72
CA GLY A 6 -1.75 -17.22 1.54
C GLY A 6 -2.66 -17.21 2.77
N ALA A 7 -3.14 -18.36 3.25
CA ALA A 7 -4.25 -18.45 4.20
C ALA A 7 -4.06 -17.72 5.54
N GLU A 8 -2.81 -17.45 5.93
CA GLU A 8 -2.51 -16.67 7.14
C GLU A 8 -3.02 -15.21 7.05
N CYS A 9 -3.27 -14.68 5.85
CA CYS A 9 -3.73 -13.29 5.66
C CYS A 9 -5.11 -13.01 6.28
N PHE A 10 -5.98 -14.03 6.37
CA PHE A 10 -7.31 -13.95 6.97
C PHE A 10 -7.41 -14.73 8.29
N ASN A 11 -6.28 -15.08 8.92
CA ASN A 11 -6.27 -15.73 10.23
C ASN A 11 -6.69 -14.72 11.32
N GLU A 12 -7.87 -14.90 11.90
CA GLU A 12 -8.42 -14.02 12.96
C GLU A 12 -7.53 -13.95 14.22
N HIS A 13 -6.65 -14.92 14.42
CA HIS A 13 -5.67 -14.96 15.51
C HIS A 13 -4.24 -14.63 15.08
N GLY A 14 -4.06 -14.23 13.82
CA GLY A 14 -2.79 -13.84 13.23
C GLY A 14 -2.20 -12.57 13.85
N LEU A 15 -1.03 -12.16 13.35
CA LEU A 15 -0.35 -10.97 13.86
C LEU A 15 -1.19 -9.71 13.69
N ILE A 16 -1.72 -9.47 12.50
CA ILE A 16 -2.44 -8.23 12.16
C ILE A 16 -3.72 -8.07 13.00
N PRO A 17 -4.67 -9.02 13.03
CA PRO A 17 -5.86 -8.88 13.89
C PRO A 17 -5.55 -8.70 15.38
N ARG A 18 -4.53 -9.40 15.92
CA ARG A 18 -4.13 -9.22 17.32
C ARG A 18 -3.56 -7.84 17.59
N ALA A 19 -2.75 -7.31 16.67
CA ALA A 19 -2.18 -5.97 16.78
C ALA A 19 -3.29 -4.90 16.75
N ILE A 20 -4.24 -4.99 15.80
CA ILE A 20 -5.36 -4.05 15.69
C ILE A 20 -6.16 -4.01 16.99
N ARG A 21 -6.61 -5.17 17.48
CA ARG A 21 -7.38 -5.25 18.73
C ARG A 21 -6.62 -4.64 19.89
N ARG A 22 -5.33 -4.96 20.03
CA ARG A 22 -4.50 -4.40 21.12
C ARG A 22 -4.35 -2.89 21.01
N LEU A 23 -4.19 -2.35 19.80
CA LEU A 23 -4.06 -0.92 19.56
C LEU A 23 -5.38 -0.20 19.84
N LYS A 24 -6.53 -0.75 19.41
CA LYS A 24 -7.86 -0.19 19.73
C LYS A 24 -8.19 -0.22 21.21
N GLU A 25 -7.79 -1.28 21.93
CA GLU A 25 -7.94 -1.37 23.38
C GLU A 25 -7.14 -0.29 24.12
N THR A 26 -5.92 0.00 23.67
CA THR A 26 -4.97 0.87 24.37
C THR A 26 -5.03 2.33 23.91
N HIS A 27 -5.44 2.57 22.67
CA HIS A 27 -5.48 3.88 22.01
C HIS A 27 -6.75 3.98 21.14
N PRO A 28 -7.95 4.04 21.74
CA PRO A 28 -9.22 3.95 21.00
C PRO A 28 -9.43 5.08 19.98
N GLY A 29 -8.83 6.25 20.21
CA GLY A 29 -8.88 7.39 19.28
C GLY A 29 -7.88 7.31 18.12
N MET A 30 -7.03 6.28 18.06
CA MET A 30 -6.08 6.11 16.97
C MET A 30 -6.76 5.48 15.76
N THR A 31 -6.66 6.15 14.61
CA THR A 31 -7.03 5.59 13.31
C THR A 31 -6.03 4.52 12.91
N ILE A 32 -6.52 3.37 12.49
CA ILE A 32 -5.75 2.20 12.06
C ILE A 32 -6.09 1.91 10.61
N MET A 33 -5.08 2.10 9.76
CA MET A 33 -5.06 1.62 8.38
C MET A 33 -4.28 0.31 8.33
N THR A 34 -4.82 -0.69 7.63
CA THR A 34 -4.15 -1.97 7.38
C THR A 34 -3.83 -2.16 5.91
N ASP A 35 -2.85 -3.01 5.61
CA ASP A 35 -2.50 -3.40 4.24
C ASP A 35 -3.23 -4.70 3.86
N VAL A 36 -3.77 -4.74 2.64
CA VAL A 36 -4.43 -5.90 2.05
C VAL A 36 -3.64 -6.30 0.79
N ALA A 37 -2.87 -7.37 0.92
CA ALA A 37 -2.00 -7.95 -0.11
C ALA A 37 -1.47 -9.32 0.38
N LEU A 38 -1.12 -10.22 -0.56
CA LEU A 38 -0.64 -11.56 -0.21
C LEU A 38 0.89 -11.67 -0.09
N ASP A 39 1.69 -10.67 -0.46
CA ASP A 39 3.16 -10.80 -0.47
C ASP A 39 3.81 -11.19 0.88
N PRO A 40 3.25 -10.85 2.08
CA PRO A 40 3.78 -11.32 3.35
C PRO A 40 3.38 -12.76 3.68
N TYR A 41 2.38 -13.31 2.99
CA TYR A 41 1.73 -14.60 3.28
C TYR A 41 1.94 -15.63 2.17
N SER A 42 2.30 -15.21 0.96
CA SER A 42 2.59 -16.07 -0.18
C SER A 42 4.00 -16.65 -0.07
N CYS A 43 4.14 -17.96 -0.31
CA CYS A 43 5.46 -18.58 -0.42
C CYS A 43 6.23 -18.15 -1.68
N ASP A 44 5.53 -17.59 -2.67
CA ASP A 44 6.11 -17.16 -3.95
C ASP A 44 6.56 -15.69 -3.93
N GLY A 45 6.16 -14.90 -2.93
CA GLY A 45 6.53 -13.49 -2.77
C GLY A 45 5.79 -12.50 -3.68
N HIS A 46 4.74 -12.97 -4.35
CA HIS A 46 3.82 -12.16 -5.16
C HIS A 46 2.65 -11.65 -4.33
N ASP A 47 2.03 -10.57 -4.80
CA ASP A 47 0.90 -9.92 -4.11
C ASP A 47 -0.40 -10.73 -4.32
N GLY A 48 -0.36 -11.72 -5.23
CA GLY A 48 -1.44 -12.65 -5.54
C GLY A 48 -1.00 -14.12 -5.68
N ILE A 49 -1.96 -14.99 -5.97
CA ILE A 49 -1.77 -16.43 -6.20
C ILE A 49 -1.06 -16.66 -7.53
N VAL A 50 -0.02 -17.49 -7.54
CA VAL A 50 0.74 -17.84 -8.75
C VAL A 50 0.33 -19.22 -9.25
N SER A 51 -0.17 -19.30 -10.49
CA SER A 51 -0.58 -20.54 -11.15
C SER A 51 0.60 -21.50 -11.40
N ALA A 52 0.31 -22.74 -11.81
CA ALA A 52 1.33 -23.71 -12.18
C ALA A 52 2.17 -23.27 -13.39
N GLU A 53 1.62 -22.41 -14.25
CA GLU A 53 2.24 -21.81 -15.43
C GLU A 53 3.01 -20.52 -15.11
N GLY A 54 2.95 -20.05 -13.86
CA GLY A 54 3.65 -18.85 -13.41
C GLY A 54 2.93 -17.54 -13.73
N VAL A 55 1.60 -17.59 -13.86
CA VAL A 55 0.74 -16.41 -14.04
C VAL A 55 0.17 -16.01 -12.68
N VAL A 56 0.18 -14.72 -12.35
CA VAL A 56 -0.54 -14.20 -11.17
C VAL A 56 -2.03 -14.20 -11.51
N LEU A 57 -2.81 -14.95 -10.75
CA LEU A 57 -4.24 -15.16 -10.98
C LEU A 57 -5.05 -14.02 -10.37
N ASN A 58 -5.71 -13.20 -11.20
CA ASN A 58 -6.42 -12.00 -10.75
C ASN A 58 -7.59 -12.33 -9.82
N ASP A 59 -8.60 -13.03 -10.33
CA ASP A 59 -9.89 -13.19 -9.65
C ASP A 59 -9.76 -14.08 -8.40
N GLU A 60 -8.96 -15.15 -8.47
CA GLU A 60 -8.66 -16.01 -7.34
C GLU A 60 -7.90 -15.26 -6.23
N THR A 61 -7.07 -14.27 -6.61
CA THR A 61 -6.42 -13.40 -5.62
C THR A 61 -7.44 -12.48 -4.98
N VAL A 62 -8.30 -11.84 -5.77
CA VAL A 62 -9.34 -10.91 -5.27
C VAL A 62 -10.25 -11.59 -4.24
N GLU A 63 -10.65 -12.84 -4.45
CA GLU A 63 -11.44 -13.60 -3.47
C GLU A 63 -10.76 -13.69 -2.09
N ILE A 64 -9.45 -13.93 -2.08
CA ILE A 64 -8.66 -14.04 -0.84
C ILE A 64 -8.50 -12.67 -0.18
N LEU A 65 -8.25 -11.62 -0.98
CA LEU A 65 -8.11 -10.25 -0.48
C LEU A 65 -9.40 -9.76 0.19
N CYS A 66 -10.58 -10.12 -0.34
CA CYS A 66 -11.87 -9.84 0.29
C CYS A 66 -11.94 -10.45 1.70
N ARG A 67 -11.51 -11.71 1.86
CA ARG A 67 -11.48 -12.39 3.16
C ARG A 67 -10.49 -11.73 4.13
N GLN A 68 -9.34 -11.29 3.63
CA GLN A 68 -8.35 -10.55 4.41
C GLN A 68 -8.91 -9.20 4.90
N ALA A 69 -9.53 -8.42 4.01
CA ALA A 69 -10.13 -7.14 4.34
C ALA A 69 -11.21 -7.28 5.42
N VAL A 70 -12.12 -8.24 5.27
CA VAL A 70 -13.17 -8.52 6.27
C VAL A 70 -12.57 -8.97 7.60
N ALA A 71 -11.54 -9.82 7.60
CA ALA A 71 -10.88 -10.24 8.85
C ALA A 71 -10.21 -9.06 9.58
N GLN A 72 -9.64 -8.11 8.84
CA GLN A 72 -9.04 -6.89 9.39
C GLN A 72 -10.12 -5.92 9.91
N ALA A 73 -11.22 -5.74 9.19
CA ALA A 73 -12.37 -4.96 9.61
C ALA A 73 -13.00 -5.50 10.91
N ARG A 74 -13.23 -6.81 11.00
CA ARG A 74 -13.70 -7.50 12.23
C ARG A 74 -12.78 -7.27 13.42
N ALA A 75 -11.48 -7.09 13.18
CA ALA A 75 -10.51 -6.81 14.24
C ALA A 75 -10.53 -5.34 14.71
N GLY A 76 -11.19 -4.45 13.97
CA GLY A 76 -11.35 -3.03 14.27
C GLY A 76 -10.48 -2.10 13.43
N ALA A 77 -10.08 -2.47 12.21
CA ALA A 77 -9.46 -1.54 11.28
C ALA A 77 -10.47 -0.45 10.86
N ASP A 78 -10.04 0.81 10.78
CA ASP A 78 -10.89 1.90 10.29
C ASP A 78 -10.76 2.07 8.78
N LEU A 79 -9.59 1.73 8.24
CA LEU A 79 -9.25 1.81 6.83
C LEU A 79 -8.55 0.52 6.39
N VAL A 80 -8.90 0.00 5.21
CA VAL A 80 -8.13 -1.05 4.55
C VAL A 80 -7.48 -0.49 3.28
N GLY A 81 -6.22 -0.83 3.05
CA GLY A 81 -5.45 -0.39 1.89
C GLY A 81 -5.08 -1.56 0.99
N PRO A 82 -5.89 -1.89 -0.03
CA PRO A 82 -5.54 -2.89 -1.03
C PRO A 82 -4.34 -2.41 -1.83
N SER A 83 -3.19 -3.07 -1.64
CA SER A 83 -1.94 -2.71 -2.29
C SER A 83 -1.53 -3.68 -3.40
N ASP A 84 -2.33 -4.69 -3.67
CA ASP A 84 -2.07 -5.80 -4.58
C ASP A 84 -2.01 -5.43 -6.07
N MET A 85 -2.77 -4.43 -6.51
CA MET A 85 -2.96 -4.03 -7.93
C MET A 85 -3.63 -5.07 -8.82
N MET A 86 -4.53 -5.90 -8.27
CA MET A 86 -5.40 -6.75 -9.08
C MET A 86 -6.56 -5.93 -9.66
N ASP A 87 -7.01 -6.26 -10.86
CA ASP A 87 -8.12 -5.58 -11.50
C ASP A 87 -9.43 -5.86 -10.72
N GLY A 88 -10.24 -4.83 -10.46
CA GLY A 88 -11.55 -4.95 -9.81
C GLY A 88 -11.53 -5.21 -8.30
N ARG A 89 -10.35 -5.22 -7.65
CA ARG A 89 -10.26 -5.54 -6.21
C ARG A 89 -11.01 -4.56 -5.32
N VAL A 90 -11.09 -3.28 -5.70
CA VAL A 90 -11.70 -2.24 -4.83
C VAL A 90 -13.19 -2.53 -4.69
N GLY A 91 -13.86 -2.77 -5.82
CA GLY A 91 -15.31 -3.05 -5.84
C GLY A 91 -15.63 -4.33 -5.09
N ALA A 92 -14.85 -5.40 -5.34
CA ALA A 92 -15.04 -6.67 -4.66
C ALA A 92 -14.83 -6.56 -3.14
N ILE A 93 -13.80 -5.83 -2.69
CA ILE A 93 -13.54 -5.58 -1.26
C ILE A 93 -14.68 -4.75 -0.65
N ARG A 94 -15.16 -3.71 -1.34
CA ARG A 94 -16.27 -2.90 -0.88
C ARG A 94 -17.54 -3.74 -0.67
N GLU A 95 -17.92 -4.54 -1.67
CA GLU A 95 -19.06 -5.44 -1.58
C GLU A 95 -18.91 -6.45 -0.44
N ALA A 96 -17.73 -7.03 -0.26
CA ALA A 96 -17.46 -7.98 0.80
C ALA A 96 -17.55 -7.35 2.20
N LEU A 97 -17.02 -6.15 2.37
CA LEU A 97 -17.13 -5.40 3.62
C LEU A 97 -18.60 -5.05 3.93
N ASP A 98 -19.37 -4.60 2.94
CA ASP A 98 -20.79 -4.25 3.11
C ASP A 98 -21.64 -5.47 3.47
N ALA A 99 -21.41 -6.60 2.80
CA ALA A 99 -22.11 -7.85 3.08
C ALA A 99 -21.91 -8.35 4.53
N ASP A 100 -20.79 -7.98 5.15
CA ASP A 100 -20.44 -8.34 6.53
C ASP A 100 -20.75 -7.20 7.54
N GLY A 101 -21.34 -6.09 7.08
CA GLY A 101 -21.78 -4.96 7.92
C GLY A 101 -20.72 -3.90 8.23
N PHE A 102 -19.64 -3.85 7.45
CA PHE A 102 -18.51 -2.91 7.59
C PHE A 102 -18.57 -1.73 6.60
N GLU A 103 -19.78 -1.20 6.37
CA GLU A 103 -20.02 -0.02 5.50
C GLU A 103 -19.22 1.23 5.92
N HIS A 104 -18.83 1.32 7.19
CA HIS A 104 -18.09 2.44 7.76
C HIS A 104 -16.57 2.32 7.63
N VAL A 105 -16.05 1.15 7.25
CA VAL A 105 -14.61 0.93 7.05
C VAL A 105 -14.24 1.49 5.69
N GLY A 106 -13.33 2.47 5.68
CA GLY A 106 -12.93 3.14 4.45
C GLY A 106 -11.89 2.35 3.66
N ILE A 107 -11.82 2.62 2.36
CA ILE A 107 -10.86 2.00 1.44
C ILE A 107 -9.88 3.07 0.96
N ILE A 108 -8.61 2.88 1.29
CA ILE A 108 -7.50 3.69 0.78
C ILE A 108 -6.74 2.92 -0.30
N SER A 109 -7.23 3.04 -1.52
CA SER A 109 -6.73 2.24 -2.64
C SER A 109 -5.32 2.67 -3.04
N TYR A 110 -4.44 1.71 -3.28
CA TYR A 110 -3.14 1.96 -3.91
C TYR A 110 -3.28 2.15 -5.43
N THR A 111 -4.14 3.08 -5.82
CA THR A 111 -4.57 3.37 -7.19
C THR A 111 -3.45 3.43 -8.21
N ALA A 112 -2.36 4.14 -7.89
CA ALA A 112 -1.22 4.24 -8.79
C ALA A 112 0.04 3.69 -8.11
N LYS A 113 0.16 2.36 -8.05
CA LYS A 113 1.36 1.65 -7.57
C LYS A 113 2.23 1.18 -8.72
N TYR A 114 3.38 1.81 -8.88
CA TYR A 114 4.33 1.55 -9.95
C TYR A 114 5.29 0.41 -9.67
N ALA A 115 5.71 -0.30 -10.72
CA ALA A 115 6.76 -1.33 -10.72
C ALA A 115 8.14 -0.67 -10.51
N SER A 116 8.43 -0.31 -9.27
CA SER A 116 9.49 0.63 -8.93
C SER A 116 10.73 -0.01 -8.30
N ALA A 117 11.91 0.54 -8.64
CA ALA A 117 13.18 0.21 -8.01
C ALA A 117 13.33 0.80 -6.58
N TYR A 118 12.49 1.76 -6.19
CA TYR A 118 12.53 2.39 -4.87
C TYR A 118 12.10 1.47 -3.71
N TYR A 119 11.61 0.26 -3.99
CA TYR A 119 11.13 -0.68 -2.97
C TYR A 119 12.20 -1.58 -2.36
N GLY A 120 13.47 -1.49 -2.82
CA GLY A 120 14.55 -2.38 -2.37
C GLY A 120 14.60 -2.59 -0.84
N PRO A 121 14.74 -1.50 -0.03
CA PRO A 121 14.82 -1.64 1.42
C PRO A 121 13.55 -2.23 2.07
N PHE A 122 12.38 -2.00 1.50
CA PHE A 122 11.11 -2.57 2.00
C PHE A 122 11.03 -4.08 1.75
N ARG A 123 11.47 -4.56 0.58
CA ARG A 123 11.50 -5.99 0.25
C ARG A 123 12.45 -6.76 1.16
N GLU A 124 13.57 -6.15 1.56
CA GLU A 124 14.48 -6.70 2.57
C GLU A 124 13.82 -6.76 3.96
N ALA A 125 13.13 -5.68 4.38
CA ALA A 125 12.47 -5.62 5.68
C ALA A 125 11.32 -6.63 5.85
N LEU A 126 10.57 -6.93 4.78
CA LEU A 126 9.45 -7.89 4.79
C LEU A 126 9.83 -9.32 4.37
N ASP A 127 11.06 -9.54 3.92
CA ASP A 127 11.50 -10.82 3.34
C ASP A 127 10.52 -11.32 2.25
N SER A 128 9.97 -10.39 1.44
CA SER A 128 8.88 -10.62 0.47
C SER A 128 9.32 -10.52 -1.01
N ALA A 129 10.62 -10.57 -1.27
CA ALA A 129 11.12 -10.69 -2.65
C ALA A 129 10.62 -12.01 -3.30
N PRO A 130 10.30 -12.03 -4.61
CA PRO A 130 9.88 -13.24 -5.30
C PRO A 130 10.89 -14.38 -5.12
N ARG A 131 10.38 -15.57 -4.77
CA ARG A 131 11.22 -16.74 -4.44
C ARG A 131 11.05 -17.83 -5.47
N THR A 132 12.12 -18.51 -5.86
CA THR A 132 12.07 -19.63 -6.81
C THR A 132 11.88 -21.00 -6.13
N SER A 133 11.27 -21.05 -4.94
CA SER A 133 11.33 -22.22 -4.06
C SER A 133 10.38 -23.38 -4.41
N GLY A 134 9.46 -23.21 -5.37
CA GLY A 134 8.33 -24.14 -5.58
C GLY A 134 8.41 -25.11 -6.77
N GLY A 135 9.48 -25.08 -7.58
CA GLY A 135 9.58 -25.94 -8.79
C GLY A 135 8.63 -25.58 -9.94
N LYS A 136 7.71 -24.63 -9.73
CA LYS A 136 6.92 -23.94 -10.76
C LYS A 136 7.62 -22.65 -11.23
N PRO A 137 7.39 -22.19 -12.47
CA PRO A 137 7.84 -20.86 -12.91
C PRO A 137 7.22 -19.77 -12.02
N ILE A 138 8.05 -18.84 -11.54
CA ILE A 138 7.61 -17.71 -10.71
C ILE A 138 8.12 -16.43 -11.38
N PRO A 139 7.24 -15.44 -11.66
CA PRO A 139 7.67 -14.17 -12.24
C PRO A 139 8.73 -13.49 -11.37
N LYS A 140 9.73 -12.90 -12.02
CA LYS A 140 10.89 -12.30 -11.34
C LYS A 140 10.61 -10.92 -10.77
N ASP A 141 9.64 -10.24 -11.35
CA ASP A 141 9.21 -8.90 -10.98
C ASP A 141 7.68 -8.85 -10.96
N LYS A 142 7.16 -7.69 -10.60
CA LYS A 142 5.74 -7.44 -10.38
C LYS A 142 5.13 -6.63 -11.54
N SER A 143 5.79 -6.60 -12.71
CA SER A 143 5.42 -5.74 -13.84
C SER A 143 4.16 -6.18 -14.58
N THR A 144 3.64 -7.37 -14.30
CA THR A 144 2.40 -7.86 -14.90
C THR A 144 1.14 -7.28 -14.23
N TYR A 145 1.30 -6.55 -13.12
CA TYR A 145 0.19 -5.96 -12.36
C TYR A 145 0.54 -4.57 -11.77
N GLN A 146 1.79 -4.32 -11.39
CA GLN A 146 2.24 -2.97 -11.04
C GLN A 146 2.49 -2.14 -12.31
N MET A 147 2.12 -0.87 -12.26
CA MET A 147 2.17 0.03 -13.41
C MET A 147 3.59 0.28 -13.92
N ASP A 148 3.73 0.48 -15.23
CA ASP A 148 5.01 0.89 -15.85
C ASP A 148 5.37 2.33 -15.39
N PRO A 149 6.57 2.58 -14.82
CA PRO A 149 7.05 3.92 -14.48
C PRO A 149 6.96 4.97 -15.60
N ALA A 150 6.95 4.57 -16.87
CA ALA A 150 6.79 5.48 -18.00
C ALA A 150 5.35 6.02 -18.17
N ASN A 151 4.35 5.39 -17.53
CA ASN A 151 2.95 5.64 -17.78
C ASN A 151 2.34 6.64 -16.77
N GLY A 152 2.30 7.91 -17.16
CA GLY A 152 1.56 8.93 -16.40
C GLY A 152 0.09 9.10 -16.78
N ARG A 153 -0.40 8.44 -17.84
CA ARG A 153 -1.82 8.52 -18.28
C ARG A 153 -2.69 7.42 -17.71
N GLU A 154 -2.13 6.22 -17.60
CA GLU A 154 -2.79 5.04 -17.05
C GLU A 154 -3.28 5.28 -15.61
N ALA A 155 -2.53 6.06 -14.82
CA ALA A 155 -2.94 6.41 -13.46
C ALA A 155 -4.30 7.14 -13.37
N LEU A 156 -4.72 7.86 -14.41
CA LEU A 156 -6.04 8.49 -14.46
C LEU A 156 -7.15 7.46 -14.73
N ILE A 157 -6.85 6.44 -15.54
CA ILE A 157 -7.77 5.33 -15.80
C ILE A 157 -7.95 4.51 -14.51
N GLU A 158 -6.85 4.17 -13.83
CA GLU A 158 -6.90 3.48 -12.53
C GLU A 158 -7.69 4.27 -11.49
N ALA A 159 -7.54 5.60 -11.47
CA ALA A 159 -8.30 6.46 -10.57
C ALA A 159 -9.81 6.42 -10.86
N GLU A 160 -10.22 6.57 -12.13
CA GLU A 160 -11.64 6.47 -12.50
C GLU A 160 -12.24 5.10 -12.10
N LEU A 161 -11.48 4.02 -12.30
CA LEU A 161 -11.92 2.67 -11.93
C LEU A 161 -12.09 2.53 -10.41
N ASP A 162 -11.04 2.84 -9.64
CA ASP A 162 -11.06 2.73 -8.18
C ASP A 162 -12.14 3.62 -7.55
N GLU A 163 -12.35 4.83 -8.07
CA GLU A 163 -13.42 5.73 -7.63
C GLU A 163 -14.81 5.15 -7.92
N GLY A 164 -15.02 4.65 -9.14
CA GLY A 164 -16.28 4.01 -9.54
C GLY A 164 -16.58 2.75 -8.74
N GLU A 165 -15.52 2.08 -8.27
CA GLU A 165 -15.57 0.88 -7.44
C GLU A 165 -15.73 1.17 -5.93
N GLY A 166 -15.66 2.44 -5.51
CA GLY A 166 -15.93 2.84 -4.13
C GLY A 166 -14.71 3.05 -3.24
N ALA A 167 -13.55 3.41 -3.81
CA ALA A 167 -12.43 3.90 -3.02
C ALA A 167 -12.76 5.26 -2.36
N ASP A 168 -12.48 5.37 -1.06
CA ASP A 168 -12.66 6.61 -0.29
C ASP A 168 -11.43 7.53 -0.37
N ILE A 169 -10.25 6.96 -0.63
CA ILE A 169 -8.97 7.68 -0.74
C ILE A 169 -8.14 7.02 -1.84
N LEU A 170 -7.59 7.81 -2.75
CA LEU A 170 -6.67 7.32 -3.79
C LEU A 170 -5.22 7.48 -3.33
N MET A 171 -4.33 6.56 -3.70
CA MET A 171 -2.91 6.64 -3.33
C MET A 171 -1.96 6.47 -4.50
N VAL A 172 -0.90 7.30 -4.51
CA VAL A 172 0.26 7.15 -5.42
C VAL A 172 1.45 6.57 -4.66
N LYS A 173 2.08 5.55 -5.25
CA LYS A 173 3.25 4.86 -4.70
C LYS A 173 4.22 4.44 -5.82
N PRO A 174 5.51 4.80 -5.74
CA PRO A 174 6.17 5.71 -4.81
C PRO A 174 5.66 7.15 -4.89
N GLY A 175 5.99 7.97 -3.89
CA GLY A 175 5.56 9.36 -3.84
C GLY A 175 6.51 10.30 -4.59
N LEU A 176 7.76 10.39 -4.17
CA LEU A 176 8.65 11.49 -4.53
C LEU A 176 8.95 11.52 -6.03
N ALA A 177 9.19 10.36 -6.62
CA ALA A 177 9.46 10.22 -8.04
C ALA A 177 8.21 10.41 -8.94
N TYR A 178 7.01 10.49 -8.33
CA TYR A 178 5.72 10.51 -9.02
C TYR A 178 4.83 11.68 -8.53
N LEU A 179 5.46 12.79 -8.12
CA LEU A 179 4.75 14.02 -7.73
C LEU A 179 3.87 14.57 -8.87
N ASP A 180 4.25 14.32 -10.13
CA ASP A 180 3.44 14.70 -11.29
C ASP A 180 2.17 13.86 -11.40
N VAL A 181 2.20 12.59 -10.99
CA VAL A 181 1.01 11.73 -10.92
C VAL A 181 0.08 12.17 -9.80
N ILE A 182 0.62 12.47 -8.61
CA ILE A 182 -0.16 13.05 -7.49
C ILE A 182 -0.86 14.33 -7.95
N TYR A 183 -0.13 15.21 -8.65
CA TYR A 183 -0.69 16.44 -9.19
C TYR A 183 -1.82 16.18 -10.19
N ARG A 184 -1.64 15.25 -11.13
CA ARG A 184 -2.69 14.88 -12.10
C ARG A 184 -3.92 14.33 -11.42
N LEU A 185 -3.76 13.39 -10.47
CA LEU A 185 -4.90 12.88 -9.70
C LEU A 185 -5.64 14.04 -9.01
N ARG A 186 -4.94 14.98 -8.39
CA ARG A 186 -5.57 16.13 -7.71
C ARG A 186 -6.34 17.06 -8.66
N GLN A 187 -5.98 17.10 -9.95
CA GLN A 187 -6.69 17.91 -10.94
C GLN A 187 -7.95 17.23 -11.47
N GLU A 188 -8.01 15.90 -11.47
CA GLU A 188 -9.09 15.13 -12.09
C GLU A 188 -10.03 14.48 -11.05
N SER A 189 -9.58 14.34 -9.80
CA SER A 189 -10.30 13.71 -8.69
C SER A 189 -10.63 14.71 -7.59
N GLU A 190 -11.83 14.58 -7.03
CA GLU A 190 -12.25 15.26 -5.81
C GLU A 190 -11.99 14.44 -4.54
N GLN A 191 -11.61 13.17 -4.68
CA GLN A 191 -11.29 12.31 -3.54
C GLN A 191 -10.01 12.79 -2.83
N PRO A 192 -9.86 12.51 -1.53
CA PRO A 192 -8.59 12.69 -0.85
C PRO A 192 -7.47 11.87 -1.50
N ILE A 193 -6.29 12.46 -1.59
CA ILE A 193 -5.12 11.80 -2.19
C ILE A 193 -4.06 11.51 -1.14
N ALA A 194 -3.58 10.28 -1.09
CA ALA A 194 -2.45 9.87 -0.29
C ALA A 194 -1.17 9.73 -1.13
N ALA A 195 -0.03 10.12 -0.56
CA ALA A 195 1.28 9.86 -1.12
C ALA A 195 2.06 8.88 -0.22
N TYR A 196 2.66 7.84 -0.80
CA TYR A 196 3.55 6.97 -0.05
C TYR A 196 5.01 7.39 -0.26
N ASN A 197 5.61 8.01 0.76
CA ASN A 197 7.05 8.22 0.83
C ASN A 197 7.79 6.92 1.18
N VAL A 198 8.21 6.17 0.17
CA VAL A 198 8.60 4.76 0.30
C VAL A 198 9.98 4.57 0.93
N SER A 199 10.31 3.32 1.23
CA SER A 199 11.52 2.95 1.95
C SER A 199 12.81 3.40 1.26
N GLY A 200 12.89 3.33 -0.07
CA GLY A 200 14.05 3.81 -0.82
C GLY A 200 14.20 5.32 -0.73
N GLU A 201 13.10 6.06 -0.76
CA GLU A 201 13.09 7.53 -0.60
C GLU A 201 13.59 7.92 0.79
N TYR A 202 13.09 7.25 1.83
CA TYR A 202 13.59 7.39 3.20
C TYR A 202 15.09 7.06 3.31
N ALA A 203 15.50 5.88 2.83
CA ALA A 203 16.86 5.39 2.99
C ALA A 203 17.90 6.27 2.29
N MET A 204 17.58 6.82 1.12
CA MET A 204 18.45 7.76 0.42
C MET A 204 18.71 9.01 1.24
N VAL A 205 17.68 9.60 1.85
CA VAL A 205 17.82 10.79 2.70
C VAL A 205 18.65 10.48 3.93
N LYS A 206 18.35 9.38 4.64
CA LYS A 206 19.14 8.95 5.81
C LYS A 206 20.61 8.75 5.46
N ALA A 207 20.90 8.02 4.39
CA ALA A 207 22.28 7.73 3.99
C ALA A 207 23.06 8.99 3.56
N ALA A 208 22.41 9.94 2.88
CA ALA A 208 23.05 11.20 2.51
C ALA A 208 23.30 12.11 3.72
N ALA A 209 22.36 12.17 4.67
CA ALA A 209 22.50 12.91 5.91
C ALA A 209 23.61 12.35 6.82
N GLU A 210 23.67 11.02 6.98
CA GLU A 210 24.73 10.35 7.76
C GLU A 210 26.15 10.64 7.21
N ARG A 211 26.26 10.89 5.91
CA ARG A 211 27.52 11.29 5.25
C ARG A 211 27.79 12.79 5.29
N GLY A 212 26.89 13.58 5.89
CA GLY A 212 26.99 15.04 5.97
C GLY A 212 26.79 15.74 4.62
N TRP A 213 26.15 15.10 3.64
CA TRP A 213 25.93 15.69 2.32
C TRP A 213 24.73 16.66 2.31
N ILE A 214 23.76 16.42 3.20
CA ILE A 214 22.54 17.21 3.32
C ILE A 214 22.17 17.41 4.80
N ASP A 215 21.36 18.43 5.07
CA ASP A 215 20.65 18.57 6.34
C ASP A 215 19.37 17.72 6.30
N GLU A 216 19.30 16.70 7.15
CA GLU A 216 18.17 15.76 7.17
C GLU A 216 16.83 16.47 7.44
N ARG A 217 16.78 17.31 8.47
CA ARG A 217 15.54 17.98 8.89
C ARG A 217 15.02 18.86 7.77
N ALA A 218 15.89 19.66 7.15
CA ALA A 218 15.51 20.56 6.08
C ALA A 218 14.96 19.78 4.86
N VAL A 219 15.68 18.75 4.41
CA VAL A 219 15.29 17.97 3.22
C VAL A 219 14.02 17.16 3.45
N VAL A 220 13.85 16.55 4.62
CA VAL A 220 12.62 15.79 4.94
C VAL A 220 11.41 16.72 4.97
N LEU A 221 11.49 17.86 5.67
CA LEU A 221 10.36 18.79 5.74
C LEU A 221 10.02 19.40 4.38
N GLU A 222 11.03 19.69 3.55
CA GLU A 222 10.81 20.13 2.17
C GLU A 222 10.16 19.04 1.32
N THR A 223 10.57 17.78 1.47
CA THR A 223 9.98 16.63 0.78
C THR A 223 8.50 16.45 1.15
N LEU A 224 8.18 16.50 2.45
CA LEU A 224 6.79 16.42 2.91
C LEU A 224 5.94 17.59 2.41
N LEU A 225 6.50 18.80 2.40
CA LEU A 225 5.86 19.97 1.81
C LEU A 225 5.63 19.80 0.30
N CYS A 226 6.55 19.17 -0.44
CA CYS A 226 6.38 18.88 -1.86
C CYS A 226 5.18 17.96 -2.12
N PHE A 227 4.93 16.95 -1.28
CA PHE A 227 3.71 16.13 -1.38
C PHE A 227 2.44 16.96 -1.18
N LYS A 228 2.42 17.82 -0.15
CA LYS A 228 1.28 18.73 0.09
C LYS A 228 1.08 19.68 -1.08
N ARG A 229 2.16 20.25 -1.65
CA ARG A 229 2.12 21.13 -2.82
C ARG A 229 1.60 20.42 -4.07
N ALA A 230 1.97 19.15 -4.27
CA ALA A 230 1.49 18.35 -5.38
C ALA A 230 0.01 18.01 -5.27
N GLY A 231 -0.59 18.08 -4.07
CA GLY A 231 -2.01 17.84 -3.87
C GLY A 231 -2.35 16.68 -2.95
N ALA A 232 -1.36 16.04 -2.32
CA ALA A 232 -1.63 14.97 -1.36
C ALA A 232 -2.24 15.53 -0.07
N ASP A 233 -3.36 14.95 0.36
CA ASP A 233 -4.02 15.17 1.63
C ASP A 233 -3.35 14.39 2.77
N LEU A 234 -2.99 13.12 2.50
CA LEU A 234 -2.31 12.23 3.44
C LEU A 234 -0.90 11.86 2.94
N ILE A 235 0.02 11.61 3.87
CA ILE A 235 1.37 11.16 3.54
C ILE A 235 1.74 9.97 4.44
N LEU A 236 1.98 8.82 3.83
CA LEU A 236 2.58 7.67 4.51
C LEU A 236 4.10 7.82 4.44
N THR A 237 4.76 8.01 5.58
CA THR A 237 6.21 8.23 5.62
C THR A 237 6.85 7.60 6.85
N TYR A 238 8.03 7.03 6.67
CA TYR A 238 8.87 6.55 7.77
C TYR A 238 9.43 7.69 8.63
N HIS A 239 9.44 8.93 8.11
CA HIS A 239 9.85 10.12 8.86
C HIS A 239 8.73 10.72 9.72
N ALA A 240 7.56 10.07 9.87
CA ALA A 240 6.39 10.68 10.51
C ALA A 240 6.68 11.16 11.95
N CYS A 241 7.35 10.34 12.76
CA CYS A 241 7.71 10.70 14.14
C CYS A 241 8.72 11.87 14.20
N ASP A 242 9.73 11.85 13.33
CA ASP A 242 10.76 12.90 13.28
C ASP A 242 10.15 14.23 12.82
N ALA A 243 9.38 14.20 11.72
CA ALA A 243 8.69 15.37 11.20
C ALA A 243 7.71 15.96 12.23
N ALA A 244 6.93 15.12 12.92
CA ALA A 244 6.03 15.56 13.98
C ALA A 244 6.78 16.18 15.17
N ALA A 245 7.99 15.72 15.49
CA ALA A 245 8.84 16.35 16.49
C ALA A 245 9.35 17.72 16.01
N TRP A 246 9.86 17.80 14.79
CA TRP A 246 10.41 19.05 14.23
C TRP A 246 9.37 20.14 14.00
N LEU A 247 8.16 19.77 13.56
CA LEU A 247 7.06 20.71 13.35
C LEU A 247 6.50 21.28 14.65
N ARG A 248 6.62 20.56 15.78
CA ARG A 248 6.23 21.08 17.11
C ARG A 248 7.24 22.07 17.71
N GLN A 249 8.47 22.07 17.20
CA GLN A 249 9.55 22.93 17.70
C GLN A 249 9.65 24.26 16.93
N GLY A 250 9.02 24.36 15.76
CA GLY A 250 8.88 25.60 14.98
C GLY A 250 7.60 26.32 15.31
#